data_AF-A0AAV4F615-F1
#
_entry.id   AF-A0AAV4F615-F1
#
_cell.length_a   1.000
_cell.length_b   1.000
_cell.length_c   1.000
_cell.angle_alpha   90.00
_cell.angle_beta   90.00
_cell.angle_gamma   90.00
#
_symmetry.space_group_name_H-M   'P 1'
#
loop_
_entity.id
_entity.type
_entity.pdbx_description
1 polymer ?
#
loop_
_entity_poly.entity_id
_entity_poly.type
_entity_poly.pdbx_seq_one_letter_code
_entity_poly.pdbx_strand_id
1 'polypeptide(L)'
;MEQFDDIRPYSDQEVRPILDRLLQDQQLLSALVHFSYPSLAMSLGGFLRPLTRFLLQCKLSGVSDVRGLQHVIAPYIERVIKKTTSDVTWTGLDALESDKAYLFL
;
A
#
# COMPACT_ATOMS: atom_id res chain seq x y z
N MET A 1 -15.59 24.03 3.19
CA MET A 1 -14.59 22.99 3.51
C MET A 1 -15.40 21.76 3.86
N GLU A 2 -15.35 20.72 3.04
CA GLU A 2 -16.19 19.52 3.22
C GLU A 2 -15.60 18.63 4.31
N GLN A 3 -16.42 18.30 5.31
CA GLN A 3 -16.04 17.70 6.59
C GLN A 3 -15.49 16.26 6.51
N PHE A 4 -15.49 15.65 5.32
CA PHE A 4 -15.15 14.23 5.12
C PHE A 4 -14.10 13.99 4.03
N ASP A 5 -13.47 15.06 3.53
CA ASP A 5 -12.52 14.98 2.42
C ASP A 5 -11.26 14.14 2.77
N ASP A 6 -10.91 14.05 4.05
CA ASP A 6 -9.76 13.27 4.55
C ASP A 6 -10.00 11.75 4.60
N ILE A 7 -11.26 11.31 4.63
CA ILE A 7 -11.62 9.88 4.76
C ILE A 7 -12.28 9.32 3.51
N ARG A 8 -12.41 10.12 2.44
CA ARG A 8 -13.04 9.65 1.21
C ARG A 8 -12.14 8.63 0.50
N PRO A 9 -12.74 7.69 -0.25
CA PRO A 9 -11.98 6.82 -1.13
C PRO A 9 -11.19 7.64 -2.14
N TYR A 10 -9.94 7.24 -2.39
CA TYR A 10 -9.11 7.87 -3.40
C TYR A 10 -9.69 7.67 -4.80
N SER A 11 -9.64 8.72 -5.61
CA SER A 11 -9.92 8.65 -7.04
C SER A 11 -8.67 8.29 -7.82
N ASP A 12 -8.84 7.64 -8.98
CA ASP A 12 -7.73 7.28 -9.89
C ASP A 12 -6.87 8.50 -10.26
N GLN A 13 -7.48 9.68 -10.38
CA GLN A 13 -6.79 10.94 -10.72
C GLN A 13 -5.83 11.42 -9.62
N GLU A 14 -6.04 10.98 -8.37
CA GLU A 14 -5.24 11.39 -7.21
C GLU A 14 -4.05 10.45 -6.98
N VAL A 15 -4.03 9.29 -7.63
CA VAL A 15 -3.01 8.26 -7.39
C VAL A 15 -1.62 8.74 -7.77
N ARG A 16 -1.45 9.32 -8.97
CA ARG A 16 -0.15 9.81 -9.45
C ARG A 16 0.51 10.83 -8.50
N PRO A 17 -0.14 11.95 -8.13
CA PRO A 17 0.48 12.93 -7.24
C PRO A 17 0.76 12.39 -5.84
N ILE A 18 -0.05 11.45 -5.33
CA ILE A 18 0.21 10.77 -4.06
C ILE A 18 1.45 9.88 -4.17
N LEU A 19 1.55 9.11 -5.25
CA LEU A 19 2.67 8.21 -5.50
C LEU A 19 4.00 8.96 -5.59
N ASP A 20 4.01 10.10 -6.27
CA ASP A 20 5.19 10.96 -6.34
C ASP A 20 5.62 11.47 -4.95
N ARG A 21 4.66 11.83 -4.09
CA ARG A 21 4.95 12.21 -2.69
C ARG A 21 5.49 11.02 -1.89
N LEU A 22 4.88 9.85 -2.01
CA LEU A 22 5.34 8.62 -1.32
C LEU A 22 6.75 8.23 -1.75
N LEU A 23 7.09 8.42 -3.04
CA LEU A 23 8.43 8.15 -3.59
C LEU A 23 9.48 9.20 -3.19
N GLN A 24 9.06 10.32 -2.63
CA GLN A 24 9.93 11.35 -2.05
C GLN A 24 10.09 11.18 -0.52
N ASP A 25 9.20 10.43 0.13
CA ASP A 25 9.26 10.19 1.57
C ASP A 25 10.37 9.19 1.95
N GLN A 26 11.40 9.72 2.59
CA GLN A 26 12.56 8.95 3.02
C GLN A 26 12.27 7.99 4.19
N GLN A 27 11.29 8.30 5.04
CA GLN A 27 10.90 7.43 6.15
C GLN A 27 10.14 6.23 5.60
N LEU A 28 9.20 6.47 4.69
CA LEU A 28 8.45 5.42 4.01
C LEU A 28 9.39 4.48 3.25
N LEU A 29 10.29 5.03 2.42
CA LEU A 29 11.28 4.23 1.70
C LEU A 29 12.15 3.40 2.65
N SER A 30 12.58 3.97 3.79
CA SER A 30 13.37 3.25 4.79
C SER A 30 12.59 2.10 5.43
N ALA A 31 11.31 2.30 5.76
CA ALA A 31 10.44 1.27 6.27
C ALA A 31 10.21 0.15 5.24
N LEU A 32 9.95 0.49 3.98
CA LEU A 32 9.78 -0.45 2.87
C LEU A 32 11.03 -1.29 2.63
N VAL A 33 12.23 -0.68 2.69
CA VAL A 33 13.51 -1.38 2.55
C VAL A 33 13.70 -2.38 3.68
N HIS A 34 13.52 -1.94 4.93
CA HIS A 34 13.68 -2.81 6.09
C HIS A 34 12.67 -3.97 6.07
N PHE A 35 11.45 -3.71 5.62
CA PHE A 35 10.41 -4.71 5.52
C PHE A 35 10.61 -5.70 4.36
N SER A 36 10.96 -5.21 3.17
CA SER A 36 11.13 -6.02 1.96
C SER A 36 12.44 -6.81 2.00
N TYR A 37 13.50 -6.24 2.59
CA TYR A 37 14.85 -6.80 2.58
C TYR A 37 15.53 -6.68 3.96
N PRO A 38 15.01 -7.35 5.00
CA PRO A 38 15.55 -7.25 6.36
C PRO A 38 17.02 -7.67 6.44
N SER A 39 17.44 -8.69 5.68
CA SER A 39 18.83 -9.18 5.67
C SER A 39 19.81 -8.25 4.94
N LEU A 40 19.37 -7.52 3.91
CA LEU A 40 20.24 -6.61 3.12
C LEU A 40 20.31 -5.21 3.74
N ALA A 41 19.25 -4.78 4.43
CA ALA A 41 19.18 -3.50 5.12
C ALA A 41 20.29 -3.33 6.19
N MET A 42 20.72 -4.43 6.81
CA MET A 42 21.71 -4.42 7.90
C MET A 42 23.16 -4.17 7.42
N SER A 43 23.47 -4.46 6.15
CA SER A 43 24.83 -4.34 5.59
C SER A 43 24.99 -3.20 4.57
N LEU A 44 23.95 -2.86 3.82
CA LEU A 44 24.03 -1.97 2.65
C LEU A 44 22.96 -0.86 2.67
N GLY A 45 22.44 -0.52 3.84
CA GLY A 45 21.29 0.38 4.02
C GLY A 45 21.43 1.76 3.35
N GLY A 46 22.65 2.28 3.20
CA GLY A 46 22.90 3.55 2.49
C GLY A 46 22.71 3.47 0.97
N PHE A 47 23.12 2.35 0.33
CA PHE A 47 23.06 2.17 -1.12
C PHE A 47 21.71 1.60 -1.58
N LEU A 48 21.03 0.87 -0.69
CA LEU A 48 19.71 0.32 -0.95
C LEU A 48 18.62 1.39 -1.05
N ARG A 49 18.80 2.58 -0.46
CA ARG A 49 17.82 3.68 -0.53
C ARG A 49 17.56 4.16 -1.97
N PRO A 50 18.57 4.65 -2.73
CA PRO A 50 18.34 5.08 -4.11
C PRO A 50 17.93 3.92 -5.02
N LEU A 51 18.46 2.72 -4.79
CA LEU A 51 18.09 1.52 -5.55
C LEU A 51 16.62 1.15 -5.36
N THR A 52 16.13 1.20 -4.13
CA THR A 52 14.74 0.87 -3.81
C THR A 52 13.81 1.93 -4.35
N ARG A 53 14.18 3.22 -4.25
CA ARG A 53 13.43 4.31 -4.89
C ARG A 53 13.32 4.08 -6.40
N PHE A 54 14.41 3.72 -7.08
CA PHE A 54 14.41 3.46 -8.51
C PHE A 54 13.57 2.23 -8.88
N LEU A 55 13.70 1.13 -8.14
CA LEU A 55 12.88 -0.08 -8.34
C LEU A 55 11.39 0.19 -8.12
N LEU A 56 11.05 0.98 -7.10
CA LEU A 56 9.67 1.37 -6.82
C LEU A 56 9.15 2.29 -7.94
N GLN A 57 9.93 3.28 -8.37
CA GLN A 57 9.62 4.12 -9.53
C GLN A 57 9.39 3.30 -10.80
N CYS A 58 10.24 2.31 -11.08
CA CYS A 58 10.06 1.44 -12.24
C CYS A 58 8.79 0.58 -12.13
N LYS A 59 8.51 0.00 -10.96
CA LYS A 59 7.28 -0.79 -10.74
C LYS A 59 6.01 0.04 -10.80
N LEU A 60 6.10 1.29 -10.34
CA LEU A 60 4.97 2.21 -10.23
C LEU A 60 4.81 3.13 -11.46
N SER A 61 5.80 3.15 -12.36
CA SER A 61 5.76 3.88 -13.63
C SER A 61 4.50 3.57 -14.44
N GLY A 62 4.11 2.29 -14.50
CA GLY A 62 2.89 1.84 -15.19
C GLY A 62 1.58 2.03 -14.41
N VAL A 63 1.64 2.42 -13.14
CA VAL A 63 0.44 2.51 -12.27
C VAL A 63 -0.15 3.91 -12.33
N SER A 64 -1.36 4.03 -12.88
CA SER A 64 -2.09 5.31 -13.00
C SER A 64 -3.45 5.32 -12.31
N ASP A 65 -3.87 4.21 -11.73
CA ASP A 65 -5.17 4.04 -11.08
C ASP A 65 -5.03 3.36 -9.71
N VAL A 66 -6.10 3.39 -8.92
CA VAL A 66 -6.10 2.82 -7.56
C VAL A 66 -5.89 1.31 -7.62
N ARG A 67 -6.43 0.64 -8.64
CA ARG A 67 -6.34 -0.81 -8.84
C ARG A 67 -4.89 -1.26 -9.07
N GLY A 68 -4.15 -0.57 -9.93
CA GLY A 68 -2.75 -0.86 -10.19
C GLY A 68 -1.90 -0.67 -8.93
N LEU A 69 -2.19 0.37 -8.13
CA LEU A 69 -1.51 0.60 -6.86
C LEU A 69 -1.79 -0.55 -5.87
N GLN A 70 -3.05 -0.92 -5.72
CA GLN A 70 -3.47 -2.03 -4.87
C GLN A 70 -2.82 -3.35 -5.30
N HIS A 71 -2.74 -3.63 -6.61
CA HIS A 71 -2.10 -4.84 -7.11
C HIS A 71 -0.61 -4.91 -6.73
N VAL A 72 0.11 -3.78 -6.84
CA VAL A 72 1.53 -3.72 -6.48
C VAL A 72 1.73 -3.85 -4.98
N ILE A 73 0.89 -3.24 -4.16
CA ILE A 73 1.06 -3.17 -2.70
C ILE A 73 0.46 -4.38 -1.97
N ALA A 74 -0.58 -5.02 -2.51
CA ALA A 74 -1.27 -6.17 -1.92
C ALA A 74 -0.33 -7.26 -1.35
N PRO A 75 0.66 -7.79 -2.09
CA PRO A 75 1.54 -8.84 -1.56
C PRO A 75 2.40 -8.36 -0.38
N TYR A 76 2.71 -7.07 -0.31
CA TYR A 76 3.45 -6.50 0.81
C TYR A 76 2.56 -6.42 2.06
N ILE A 77 1.33 -5.92 1.93
CA ILE A 77 0.39 -5.85 3.04
C ILE A 77 0.01 -7.25 3.54
N GLU A 78 -0.20 -8.21 2.64
CA GLU A 78 -0.43 -9.61 3.01
C GLU A 78 0.73 -10.15 3.86
N ARG A 79 1.97 -9.81 3.50
CA ARG A 79 3.15 -10.19 4.28
C ARG A 79 3.21 -9.48 5.62
N VAL A 80 2.78 -8.22 5.72
CA VAL A 80 2.72 -7.47 6.98
C VAL A 80 1.74 -8.17 7.92
N ILE A 81 0.52 -8.43 7.44
CA ILE A 81 -0.52 -9.13 8.18
C ILE A 81 0.00 -10.48 8.70
N LYS A 82 0.59 -11.31 7.82
CA LYS A 82 1.14 -12.62 8.18
C LYS A 82 2.29 -12.58 9.19
N LYS A 83 3.09 -11.51 9.22
CA LYS A 83 4.29 -11.43 10.07
C LYS A 83 4.08 -10.70 11.39
N THR A 84 3.21 -9.69 11.40
CA THR A 84 3.09 -8.76 12.54
C THR A 84 1.78 -8.90 13.29
N THR A 85 0.81 -9.62 12.73
CA THR A 85 -0.48 -9.85 13.37
C THR A 85 -0.64 -11.33 13.69
N SER A 86 -0.90 -11.65 14.96
CA SER A 86 -1.08 -13.04 15.41
C SER A 86 -2.27 -13.71 14.73
N ASP A 87 -3.38 -12.97 14.53
CA ASP A 87 -4.54 -13.39 13.75
C ASP A 87 -5.33 -12.17 13.27
N VAL A 88 -5.71 -12.13 11.99
CA VAL A 88 -6.70 -11.18 11.46
C VAL A 88 -7.97 -11.98 11.19
N THR A 89 -9.01 -11.72 11.97
CA THR A 89 -10.33 -12.34 11.78
C THR A 89 -11.28 -11.36 11.10
N TRP A 90 -12.01 -11.86 10.10
CA TRP A 90 -13.06 -11.12 9.42
C TRP A 90 -14.38 -11.72 9.89
N THR A 91 -15.33 -10.88 10.30
CA THR A 91 -16.65 -11.34 10.77
C THR A 91 -17.75 -10.52 10.09
N GLY A 92 -18.89 -11.14 9.83
CA GLY A 92 -20.07 -10.48 9.27
C GLY A 92 -20.22 -10.56 7.74
N LEU A 93 -19.21 -11.04 7.00
CA LEU A 93 -19.33 -11.30 5.56
C LEU A 93 -20.11 -12.58 5.26
N ASP A 94 -20.04 -13.60 6.12
CA ASP A 94 -20.82 -14.85 5.98
C ASP A 94 -22.32 -14.66 6.23
N ALA A 95 -22.73 -13.54 6.83
CA ALA A 95 -24.13 -13.20 7.07
C ALA A 95 -24.78 -12.46 5.88
N LEU A 96 -24.00 -12.13 4.84
CA LEU A 96 -24.54 -11.52 3.64
C LEU A 96 -25.14 -12.59 2.73
N GLU A 97 -26.45 -12.50 2.52
CA GLU A 97 -27.16 -13.37 1.58
C GLU A 97 -26.95 -12.87 0.14
N SER A 98 -26.38 -13.71 -0.72
CA SER A 98 -26.08 -13.34 -2.12
C SER A 98 -27.30 -12.92 -2.96
N ASP A 99 -28.51 -13.23 -2.50
CA ASP A 99 -29.80 -12.91 -3.17
C ASP A 99 -30.43 -11.60 -2.67
N LYS A 100 -29.81 -10.90 -1.71
CA LYS A 100 -30.32 -9.64 -1.18
C LYS A 100 -29.42 -8.47 -1.56
N ALA A 101 -30.03 -7.38 -2.01
CA ALA A 101 -29.34 -6.13 -2.22
C ALA A 101 -29.09 -5.45 -0.86
N TYR A 102 -27.82 -5.20 -0.53
CA TYR A 102 -27.42 -4.46 0.66
C TYR A 102 -26.91 -3.08 0.27
N LEU A 103 -27.42 -2.04 0.95
CA LEU A 103 -26.88 -0.69 0.89
C LEU A 103 -25.98 -0.49 2.11
N PHE A 104 -24.70 -0.27 1.88
CA PHE A 104 -23.74 0.10 2.91
C PHE A 104 -23.63 1.62 2.93
N LEU A 105 -23.96 2.22 4.08
CA LEU A 105 -23.85 3.66 4.34
C LEU A 105 -22.69 3.92 5.31
#